data_AF-A0AA94M3D1-F1
#
_entry.id   AF-A0AA94M3D1-F1
#
_cell.length_a   1.000
_cell.length_b   1.000
_cell.length_c   1.000
_cell.angle_alpha   90.00
_cell.angle_beta   90.00
_cell.angle_gamma   90.00
#
_symmetry.space_group_name_H-M   'P 1'
#
loop_
_entity.id
_entity.type
_entity.pdbx_description
1 polymer ?
#
loop_
_entity_poly.entity_id
_entity_poly.type
_entity_poly.pdbx_seq_one_letter_code
_entity_poly.pdbx_strand_id
1 'polypeptide(L)'
;MTDKIYEYKDAENWFLGEWGGFNAISGLGNVCNDAVYELSQQLAKLNTSKCCGNCHGDCHSDDRNGYNVTVVKKSSDFQLIRFVADMINQETNRKLEVTQRAGAVIVTEAEQLLLVHLPENGVEAAAFFGQTSETAFGDTILIATRNEGKTKEFRKMFEKIGIKVENLNDYPDLPEVEETGMTFEENARLKAETISKLTGKMVLADDSGLKVDALGGLPGVWSARFSGPDATDESNNAKLLHELAMVFDHKDRSAQFHTTLVVAAPDKDSLVVEADWPGYIAMEAKGDNGFGYDPLFMVGETGRHAAELTAEEKNDISHRGLAVKKLMEAFPVWQTKQ
;
A
#
# COMPACT_ATOMS: atom_id res chain seq x y z
N MET A 1 -0.77 54.43 -12.88
CA MET A 1 0.27 53.41 -13.07
C MET A 1 -0.31 52.44 -14.07
N THR A 2 0.38 52.18 -15.18
CA THR A 2 -0.09 51.21 -16.18
C THR A 2 -0.09 49.82 -15.56
N ASP A 3 -1.26 49.19 -15.47
CA ASP A 3 -1.37 47.81 -14.98
C ASP A 3 -0.50 46.90 -15.85
N LYS A 4 0.22 45.97 -15.21
CA LYS A 4 1.12 45.06 -15.92
C LYS A 4 0.27 44.09 -16.76
N ILE A 5 0.43 44.17 -18.08
CA ILE A 5 -0.24 43.28 -19.03
C ILE A 5 0.64 42.05 -19.26
N TYR A 6 0.03 40.88 -19.14
CA TYR A 6 0.58 39.57 -19.43
C TYR A 6 0.05 39.09 -20.78
N GLU A 7 0.90 38.49 -21.60
CA GLU A 7 0.48 37.92 -22.88
C GLU A 7 1.12 36.55 -23.09
N TYR A 8 0.31 35.59 -23.52
CA TYR A 8 0.77 34.32 -24.07
C TYR A 8 0.16 34.14 -25.46
N LYS A 9 1.00 33.83 -26.46
CA LYS A 9 0.55 33.66 -27.84
C LYS A 9 1.38 32.60 -28.57
N ASP A 10 0.70 31.61 -29.11
CA ASP A 10 1.24 30.63 -30.05
C ASP A 10 0.30 30.48 -31.28
N ALA A 11 0.52 29.47 -32.12
CA ALA A 11 -0.30 29.25 -33.32
C ALA A 11 -1.79 28.98 -33.00
N GLU A 12 -2.07 28.33 -31.87
CA GLU A 12 -3.39 27.82 -31.51
C GLU A 12 -4.00 28.43 -30.24
N ASN A 13 -3.23 29.22 -29.49
CA ASN A 13 -3.63 29.83 -28.22
C ASN A 13 -3.22 31.30 -28.17
N TRP A 14 -4.10 32.14 -27.62
CA TRP A 14 -3.81 33.54 -27.37
C TRP A 14 -4.58 34.04 -26.15
N PHE A 15 -3.85 34.41 -25.10
CA PHE A 15 -4.37 34.85 -23.81
C PHE A 15 -3.75 36.21 -23.43
N LEU A 16 -4.58 37.09 -22.90
CA LEU A 16 -4.17 38.37 -22.33
C LEU A 16 -4.56 38.38 -20.87
N GLY A 17 -3.65 38.77 -19.98
CA GLY A 17 -3.85 38.78 -18.55
C GLY A 17 -3.56 40.15 -17.96
N GLU A 18 -4.33 40.54 -16.96
CA GLU A 18 -4.07 41.74 -16.15
C GLU A 18 -4.15 41.33 -14.68
N TRP A 19 -3.25 41.88 -13.86
CA TRP A 19 -3.32 41.68 -12.42
C TRP A 19 -4.08 42.83 -11.76
N GLY A 20 -5.15 42.50 -11.04
CA GLY A 20 -6.00 43.45 -10.34
C GLY A 20 -7.41 42.91 -10.10
N GLY A 21 -8.11 43.41 -9.08
CA GLY A 21 -9.52 43.06 -8.84
C GLY A 21 -9.72 41.63 -8.33
N PHE A 22 -10.61 40.88 -8.98
CA PHE A 22 -11.01 39.51 -8.62
C PHE A 22 -10.51 38.50 -9.67
N ASN A 23 -10.48 37.22 -9.31
CA ASN A 23 -10.12 36.16 -10.26
C ASN A 23 -11.22 36.00 -11.30
N ALA A 24 -10.91 36.24 -12.57
CA ALA A 24 -11.83 36.06 -13.67
C ALA A 24 -11.13 35.57 -14.92
N ILE A 25 -11.78 34.68 -15.66
CA ILE A 25 -11.41 34.30 -17.02
C ILE A 25 -12.63 34.52 -17.91
N SER A 26 -12.45 35.28 -18.98
CA SER A 26 -13.49 35.60 -19.95
C SER A 26 -13.03 35.24 -21.36
N GLY A 27 -13.94 34.77 -22.21
CA GLY A 27 -13.66 34.47 -23.62
C GLY A 27 -14.14 35.58 -24.54
N LEU A 28 -13.42 35.83 -25.64
CA LEU A 28 -13.88 36.70 -26.72
C LEU A 28 -14.60 35.90 -27.81
N GLY A 29 -15.75 36.42 -28.26
CA GLY A 29 -16.54 35.83 -29.33
C GLY A 29 -16.93 34.39 -29.04
N ASN A 30 -16.65 33.49 -29.99
CA ASN A 30 -17.05 32.08 -29.91
C ASN A 30 -16.25 31.25 -28.89
N VAL A 31 -15.25 31.84 -28.23
CA VAL A 31 -14.47 31.17 -27.16
C VAL A 31 -15.19 31.27 -25.80
N CYS A 32 -16.19 32.15 -25.67
CA CYS A 32 -17.02 32.22 -24.47
C CYS A 32 -17.98 31.02 -24.43
N ASN A 33 -17.60 29.97 -23.72
CA ASN A 33 -18.37 28.74 -23.55
C ASN A 33 -18.32 28.23 -22.10
N ASP A 34 -19.18 27.26 -21.78
CA ASP A 34 -19.29 26.68 -20.44
C ASP A 34 -17.96 26.08 -19.95
N ALA A 35 -17.15 25.51 -20.86
CA ALA A 35 -15.85 24.94 -20.51
C ALA A 35 -14.85 25.99 -19.98
N VAL A 36 -14.79 27.18 -20.57
CA VAL A 36 -13.96 28.28 -20.07
C VAL A 36 -14.46 28.78 -18.71
N TYR A 37 -15.78 28.84 -18.54
CA TYR A 37 -16.39 29.23 -17.27
C TYR A 37 -16.08 28.22 -16.15
N GLU A 38 -16.25 26.92 -16.40
CA GLU A 38 -15.93 25.87 -15.43
C GLU A 38 -14.45 25.87 -15.04
N LEU A 39 -13.56 26.04 -16.02
CA LEU A 39 -12.13 26.14 -15.76
C LEU A 39 -11.80 27.39 -14.94
N SER A 40 -12.47 28.52 -15.18
CA SER A 40 -12.34 29.74 -14.36
C SER A 40 -12.65 29.45 -12.89
N GLN A 41 -13.73 28.72 -12.62
CA GLN A 41 -14.13 28.37 -11.25
C GLN A 41 -13.13 27.42 -10.57
N GLN A 42 -12.52 26.50 -11.33
CA GLN A 42 -11.46 25.63 -10.82
C GLN A 42 -10.20 26.43 -10.46
N LEU A 43 -9.77 27.32 -11.36
CA LEU A 43 -8.55 28.10 -11.18
C LEU A 43 -8.67 29.18 -10.10
N ALA A 44 -9.87 29.72 -9.86
CA ALA A 44 -10.10 30.70 -8.80
C ALA A 44 -9.67 30.19 -7.41
N LYS A 45 -9.69 28.86 -7.19
CA LYS A 45 -9.21 28.21 -5.96
C LYS A 45 -7.70 28.31 -5.77
N LEU A 46 -6.94 28.46 -6.86
CA LEU A 46 -5.50 28.62 -6.81
C LEU A 46 -5.08 30.00 -6.29
N ASN A 47 -5.95 31.01 -6.34
CA ASN A 47 -5.66 32.33 -5.80
C ASN A 47 -6.79 32.81 -4.90
N THR A 48 -7.05 32.08 -3.82
CA THR A 48 -7.95 32.59 -2.78
C THR A 48 -7.25 33.76 -2.10
N SER A 49 -7.67 34.98 -2.40
CA SER A 49 -7.26 36.13 -1.58
C SER A 49 -7.62 35.78 -0.13
N LYS A 50 -6.67 35.95 0.78
CA LYS A 50 -6.94 35.91 2.22
C LYS A 50 -7.82 37.12 2.58
N CYS A 51 -9.07 37.12 2.14
CA CYS A 51 -10.14 37.61 2.99
C CYS A 51 -10.22 36.61 4.15
N CYS A 52 -9.31 36.80 5.11
CA CYS A 52 -9.25 36.19 6.42
C CYS A 52 -10.59 35.58 6.86
N GLY A 53 -10.61 34.27 7.09
CA GLY A 53 -11.74 33.52 7.62
C GLY A 53 -12.18 33.91 9.04
N ASN A 54 -11.96 35.16 9.46
CA ASN A 54 -12.40 35.72 10.73
C ASN A 54 -12.60 37.26 10.72
N CYS A 55 -12.69 37.91 9.56
CA CYS A 55 -12.84 39.37 9.49
C CYS A 55 -14.32 39.79 9.47
N HIS A 56 -14.84 40.17 10.65
CA HIS A 56 -16.15 40.80 10.86
C HIS A 56 -16.13 42.32 10.65
N GLY A 57 -15.30 42.84 9.75
CA GLY A 57 -15.23 44.28 9.48
C GLY A 57 -14.11 44.62 8.51
N ASP A 58 -14.46 45.40 7.49
CA ASP A 58 -13.59 46.09 6.54
C ASP A 58 -12.67 45.20 5.69
N CYS A 59 -13.28 44.49 4.73
CA CYS A 59 -12.60 44.21 3.47
C CYS A 59 -12.45 45.52 2.70
N HIS A 60 -11.30 46.17 2.81
CA HIS A 60 -11.00 47.33 1.98
C HIS A 60 -11.11 46.91 0.50
N SER A 61 -11.87 47.67 -0.28
CA SER A 61 -12.08 47.50 -1.72
C SER A 61 -10.82 47.63 -2.58
N ASP A 62 -9.64 47.74 -1.95
CA ASP A 62 -8.35 48.01 -2.57
C ASP A 62 -7.41 46.78 -2.61
N ASP A 63 -7.81 45.63 -2.04
CA ASP A 63 -7.09 44.36 -2.21
C ASP A 63 -7.35 43.78 -3.62
N ARG A 64 -6.87 44.51 -4.63
CA ARG A 64 -6.86 44.14 -6.04
C ARG A 64 -5.82 43.04 -6.30
N ASN A 65 -6.00 41.88 -5.69
CA ASN A 65 -5.07 40.75 -5.75
C ASN A 65 -5.65 39.54 -6.50
N GLY A 66 -6.28 39.82 -7.63
CA GLY A 66 -6.84 38.82 -8.54
C GLY A 66 -6.20 38.90 -9.92
N TYR A 67 -6.40 37.88 -10.73
CA TYR A 67 -6.04 37.89 -12.15
C TYR A 67 -7.31 38.05 -13.00
N ASN A 68 -7.26 38.87 -14.05
CA ASN A 68 -8.27 38.90 -15.10
C ASN A 68 -7.64 38.41 -16.40
N VAL A 69 -8.15 37.31 -16.94
CA VAL A 69 -7.65 36.75 -18.21
C VAL A 69 -8.73 36.86 -19.27
N THR A 70 -8.35 37.43 -20.41
CA THR A 70 -9.13 37.44 -21.65
C THR A 70 -8.57 36.40 -22.61
N VAL A 71 -9.39 35.41 -22.94
CA VAL A 71 -9.07 34.32 -23.86
C VAL A 71 -9.51 34.72 -25.27
N VAL A 72 -8.54 35.00 -26.13
CA VAL A 72 -8.79 35.38 -27.53
C VAL A 72 -8.91 34.15 -28.42
N LYS A 73 -8.04 33.14 -28.20
CA LYS A 73 -8.05 31.84 -28.89
C LYS A 73 -7.57 30.77 -27.92
N LYS A 74 -8.21 29.59 -27.90
CA LYS A 74 -7.83 28.48 -27.02
C LYS A 74 -8.00 27.13 -27.70
N SER A 75 -6.93 26.34 -27.71
CA SER A 75 -6.94 24.92 -28.06
C SER A 75 -6.45 24.02 -26.92
N SER A 76 -5.83 24.59 -25.87
CA SER A 76 -5.20 23.83 -24.78
C SER A 76 -5.54 24.39 -23.41
N ASP A 77 -6.18 23.57 -22.55
CA ASP A 77 -6.37 23.88 -21.14
C ASP A 77 -5.03 23.98 -20.40
N PHE A 78 -4.07 23.12 -20.72
CA PHE A 78 -2.73 23.15 -20.14
C PHE A 78 -2.08 24.53 -20.28
N GLN A 79 -2.11 25.12 -21.48
CA GLN A 79 -1.48 26.43 -21.69
C GLN A 79 -2.19 27.54 -20.93
N LEU A 80 -3.52 27.51 -20.85
CA LEU A 80 -4.28 28.51 -20.08
C LEU A 80 -4.02 28.38 -18.57
N ILE A 81 -4.03 27.15 -18.04
CA ILE A 81 -3.74 26.87 -16.62
C ILE A 81 -2.32 27.31 -16.27
N ARG A 82 -1.35 26.99 -17.13
CA ARG A 82 0.06 27.41 -16.96
C ARG A 82 0.18 28.93 -16.97
N PHE A 83 -0.48 29.61 -17.92
CA PHE A 83 -0.47 31.06 -18.00
C PHE A 83 -0.99 31.72 -16.70
N VAL A 84 -2.11 31.22 -16.15
CA VAL A 84 -2.65 31.71 -14.88
C VAL A 84 -1.71 31.42 -13.70
N ALA A 85 -1.14 30.21 -13.62
CA ALA A 85 -0.20 29.86 -12.57
C ALA A 85 1.07 30.73 -12.61
N ASP A 86 1.58 31.01 -13.81
CA ASP A 86 2.74 31.90 -14.01
C ASP A 86 2.43 33.34 -13.59
N MET A 87 1.21 33.85 -13.84
CA MET A 87 0.78 35.14 -13.32
C MET A 87 0.76 35.16 -11.79
N ILE A 88 0.18 34.13 -11.15
CA ILE A 88 0.14 34.01 -9.69
C ILE A 88 1.57 33.96 -9.13
N ASN A 89 2.46 33.18 -9.71
CA ASN A 89 3.86 33.08 -9.27
C ASN A 89 4.65 34.39 -9.42
N GLN A 90 4.31 35.23 -10.39
CA GLN A 90 5.00 36.50 -10.61
C GLN A 90 4.53 37.59 -9.64
N GLU A 91 3.25 37.62 -9.32
CA GLU A 91 2.64 38.67 -8.48
C GLU A 91 2.54 38.26 -7.00
N THR A 92 2.68 36.97 -6.71
CA THR A 92 2.69 36.43 -5.35
C THR A 92 4.01 35.69 -5.09
N ASN A 93 4.44 35.59 -3.83
CA ASN A 93 5.66 34.85 -3.47
C ASN A 93 5.44 33.32 -3.43
N ARG A 94 4.61 32.80 -4.35
CA ARG A 94 4.22 31.40 -4.45
C ARG A 94 5.01 30.69 -5.54
N LYS A 95 4.99 29.36 -5.50
CA LYS A 95 5.69 28.50 -6.46
C LYS A 95 4.79 27.38 -6.92
N LEU A 96 3.78 27.75 -7.71
CA LEU A 96 2.91 26.82 -8.40
C LEU A 96 3.66 26.15 -9.55
N GLU A 97 3.73 24.82 -9.53
CA GLU A 97 4.28 24.01 -10.60
C GLU A 97 3.15 23.34 -11.38
N VAL A 98 3.14 23.52 -12.70
CA VAL A 98 2.12 22.97 -13.60
C VAL A 98 2.75 21.87 -14.45
N THR A 99 2.20 20.66 -14.37
CA THR A 99 2.64 19.49 -15.16
C THR A 99 1.46 18.88 -15.91
N GLN A 100 1.74 18.15 -16.99
CA GLN A 100 0.73 17.42 -17.75
C GLN A 100 1.11 15.94 -17.80
N ARG A 101 0.14 15.06 -17.51
CA ARG A 101 0.29 13.60 -17.57
C ARG A 101 -0.93 12.96 -18.20
N ALA A 102 -0.72 12.19 -19.26
CA ALA A 102 -1.78 11.51 -20.02
C ALA A 102 -2.97 12.43 -20.41
N GLY A 103 -2.70 13.71 -20.65
CA GLY A 103 -3.72 14.72 -20.97
C GLY A 103 -4.29 15.48 -19.76
N ALA A 104 -4.22 14.93 -18.55
CA ALA A 104 -4.61 15.63 -17.33
C ALA A 104 -3.54 16.65 -16.90
N VAL A 105 -3.98 17.77 -16.35
CA VAL A 105 -3.13 18.87 -15.88
C VAL A 105 -3.12 18.89 -14.37
N ILE A 106 -1.93 18.96 -13.78
CA ILE A 106 -1.70 18.88 -12.34
C ILE A 106 -1.00 20.16 -11.91
N VAL A 107 -1.54 20.82 -10.89
CA VAL A 107 -0.91 21.98 -10.24
C VAL A 107 -0.52 21.63 -8.82
N THR A 108 0.74 21.84 -8.48
CA THR A 108 1.31 21.54 -7.16
C THR A 108 2.05 22.74 -6.59
N GLU A 109 2.24 22.78 -5.27
CA GLU A 109 3.10 23.74 -4.58
C GLU A 109 3.74 23.06 -3.37
N ALA A 110 5.07 23.07 -3.28
CA ALA A 110 5.82 22.43 -2.18
C ALA A 110 5.33 20.99 -1.88
N GLU A 111 5.23 20.16 -2.92
CA GLU A 111 4.72 18.78 -2.89
C GLU A 111 3.22 18.61 -2.58
N GLN A 112 2.49 19.70 -2.30
CA GLN A 112 1.04 19.65 -2.11
C GLN A 112 0.30 19.73 -3.44
N LEU A 113 -0.62 18.79 -3.67
CA LEU A 113 -1.54 18.81 -4.80
C LEU A 113 -2.63 19.87 -4.60
N LEU A 114 -2.72 20.84 -5.51
CA LEU A 114 -3.69 21.95 -5.42
C LEU A 114 -4.83 21.84 -6.42
N LEU A 115 -4.55 21.36 -7.63
CA LEU A 115 -5.55 21.18 -8.68
C LEU A 115 -5.20 19.97 -9.55
N VAL A 116 -6.23 19.20 -9.89
CA VAL A 116 -6.21 18.23 -10.99
C VAL A 116 -7.32 18.60 -11.96
N HIS A 117 -6.95 18.88 -13.20
CA HIS A 117 -7.88 19.14 -14.29
C HIS A 117 -7.83 17.98 -15.28
N LEU A 118 -8.99 17.37 -15.53
CA LEU A 118 -9.14 16.25 -16.46
C LEU A 118 -9.74 16.76 -17.78
N PRO A 119 -9.34 16.20 -18.94
CA PRO A 119 -10.03 16.43 -20.21
C PRO A 119 -11.48 15.92 -20.14
N GLU A 120 -12.35 16.42 -21.03
CA GLU A 120 -13.80 16.12 -21.03
C GLU A 120 -14.13 14.62 -21.02
N ASN A 121 -13.37 13.81 -21.74
CA ASN A 121 -13.56 12.37 -21.81
C ASN A 121 -12.90 11.59 -20.65
N GLY A 122 -12.30 12.30 -19.69
CA GLY A 122 -11.47 11.72 -18.64
C GLY A 122 -10.14 11.18 -19.14
N VAL A 123 -9.38 10.57 -18.23
CA VAL A 123 -8.13 9.87 -18.53
C VAL A 123 -8.20 8.47 -17.96
N GLU A 124 -7.52 7.52 -18.60
CA GLU A 124 -7.35 6.20 -18.01
C GLU A 124 -6.54 6.30 -16.72
N ALA A 125 -7.05 5.73 -15.63
CA ALA A 125 -6.41 5.81 -14.32
C ALA A 125 -4.96 5.27 -14.36
N ALA A 126 -4.72 4.18 -15.09
CA ALA A 126 -3.40 3.60 -15.27
C ALA A 126 -2.43 4.50 -16.06
N ALA A 127 -2.93 5.34 -16.96
CA ALA A 127 -2.10 6.32 -17.67
C ALA A 127 -1.79 7.55 -16.79
N PHE A 128 -2.71 7.92 -15.89
CA PHE A 128 -2.57 9.08 -15.02
C PHE A 128 -1.67 8.83 -13.80
N PHE A 129 -1.91 7.74 -13.08
CA PHE A 129 -1.11 7.34 -11.92
C PHE A 129 0.21 6.65 -12.31
N GLY A 130 0.42 6.39 -13.61
CA GLY A 130 1.37 5.38 -14.07
C GLY A 130 0.80 3.99 -13.80
N GLN A 131 1.32 2.94 -14.45
CA GLN A 131 1.00 1.58 -14.07
C GLN A 131 1.20 1.46 -12.55
N THR A 132 0.12 1.31 -11.78
CA THR A 132 0.17 0.89 -10.37
C THR A 132 0.52 -0.60 -10.31
N SER A 133 1.60 -0.97 -10.99
CA SER A 133 2.19 -2.31 -11.08
C SER A 133 3.69 -2.31 -10.79
N GLU A 134 4.33 -1.17 -10.57
CA GLU A 134 5.45 -1.20 -9.62
C GLU A 134 4.83 -1.23 -8.23
N THR A 135 4.31 -2.39 -7.84
CA THR A 135 4.34 -2.67 -6.41
C THR A 135 5.79 -2.50 -5.98
N ALA A 136 6.01 -1.95 -4.79
CA ALA A 136 7.37 -1.79 -4.28
C ALA A 136 8.17 -3.11 -4.39
N PHE A 137 7.49 -4.26 -4.36
CA PHE A 137 8.05 -5.61 -4.48
C PHE A 137 8.43 -6.09 -5.90
N GLY A 138 8.17 -5.32 -6.95
CA GLY A 138 8.28 -5.77 -8.35
C GLY A 138 7.15 -6.72 -8.77
N ASP A 139 7.21 -7.28 -9.98
CA ASP A 139 6.13 -8.12 -10.52
C ASP A 139 6.07 -9.53 -9.90
N THR A 140 7.13 -9.97 -9.23
CA THR A 140 7.25 -11.35 -8.73
C THR A 140 8.06 -11.41 -7.44
N ILE A 141 7.58 -12.18 -6.47
CA ILE A 141 8.28 -12.51 -5.23
C ILE A 141 8.47 -14.01 -5.11
N LEU A 142 9.70 -14.44 -4.76
CA LEU A 142 10.00 -15.84 -4.46
C LEU A 142 9.80 -16.10 -2.97
N ILE A 143 8.92 -17.04 -2.63
CA ILE A 143 8.72 -17.50 -1.26
C ILE A 143 9.59 -18.73 -1.00
N ALA A 144 10.46 -18.67 0.03
CA ALA A 144 11.33 -19.78 0.44
C ALA A 144 10.56 -20.89 1.19
N THR A 145 9.56 -21.48 0.55
CA THR A 145 8.75 -22.58 1.08
C THR A 145 8.45 -23.63 0.01
N ARG A 146 8.41 -24.91 0.40
CA ARG A 146 7.83 -26.01 -0.39
C ARG A 146 6.40 -26.36 0.03
N ASN A 147 5.92 -25.77 1.12
CA ASN A 147 4.58 -26.02 1.66
C ASN A 147 3.52 -25.31 0.80
N GLU A 148 2.69 -26.09 0.11
CA GLU A 148 1.62 -25.57 -0.75
C GLU A 148 0.48 -24.91 0.03
N GLY A 149 0.22 -25.30 1.28
CA GLY A 149 -0.73 -24.61 2.16
C GLY A 149 -0.32 -23.15 2.40
N LYS A 150 0.93 -22.93 2.82
CA LYS A 150 1.53 -21.59 2.95
C LYS A 150 1.52 -20.83 1.62
N THR A 151 1.90 -21.49 0.54
CA THR A 151 1.95 -20.88 -0.79
C THR A 151 0.56 -20.39 -1.23
N LYS A 152 -0.49 -21.16 -0.99
CA LYS A 152 -1.88 -20.76 -1.30
C LYS A 152 -2.30 -19.51 -0.53
N GLU A 153 -1.95 -19.41 0.75
CA GLU A 153 -2.23 -18.20 1.55
C GLU A 153 -1.50 -16.97 0.99
N PHE A 154 -0.20 -17.08 0.74
CA PHE A 154 0.58 -15.98 0.16
C PHE A 154 0.10 -15.58 -1.22
N ARG A 155 -0.19 -16.54 -2.12
CA ARG A 155 -0.76 -16.24 -3.45
C ARG A 155 -2.02 -15.39 -3.32
N LYS A 156 -2.95 -15.75 -2.44
CA LYS A 156 -4.18 -14.97 -2.21
C LYS A 156 -3.92 -13.57 -1.66
N MET A 157 -2.92 -13.39 -0.79
CA MET A 157 -2.57 -12.08 -0.23
C MET A 157 -1.93 -11.17 -1.29
N PHE A 158 -0.94 -11.70 -2.03
CA PHE A 158 -0.15 -10.95 -3.01
C PHE A 158 -0.90 -10.71 -4.34
N GLU A 159 -1.81 -11.60 -4.73
CA GLU A 159 -2.68 -11.42 -5.91
C GLU A 159 -3.56 -10.17 -5.79
N LYS A 160 -4.04 -9.84 -4.58
CA LYS A 160 -4.84 -8.62 -4.31
C LYS A 160 -4.09 -7.33 -4.65
N ILE A 161 -2.76 -7.38 -4.68
CA ILE A 161 -1.90 -6.24 -5.00
C ILE A 161 -1.13 -6.43 -6.31
N GLY A 162 -1.43 -7.47 -7.10
CA GLY A 162 -0.83 -7.67 -8.43
C GLY A 162 0.58 -8.28 -8.42
N ILE A 163 1.03 -8.89 -7.33
CA ILE A 163 2.34 -9.55 -7.25
C ILE A 163 2.20 -11.05 -7.51
N LYS A 164 2.99 -11.58 -8.45
CA LYS A 164 3.08 -13.02 -8.69
C LYS A 164 3.93 -13.70 -7.61
N VAL A 165 3.48 -14.85 -7.14
CA VAL A 165 4.19 -15.65 -6.12
C VAL A 165 4.79 -16.90 -6.77
N GLU A 166 6.12 -16.99 -6.73
CA GLU A 166 6.90 -18.21 -6.98
C GLU A 166 7.23 -18.90 -5.65
N ASN A 167 7.47 -20.21 -5.68
CA ASN A 167 7.90 -20.95 -4.49
C ASN A 167 9.07 -21.89 -4.82
N LEU A 168 9.60 -22.59 -3.82
CA LEU A 168 10.76 -23.48 -4.04
C LEU A 168 10.44 -24.70 -4.91
N ASN A 169 9.16 -25.03 -5.15
CA ASN A 169 8.77 -26.11 -6.06
C ASN A 169 9.04 -25.74 -7.53
N ASP A 170 9.13 -24.44 -7.85
CA ASP A 170 9.56 -23.95 -9.16
C ASP A 170 11.08 -24.09 -9.39
N TYR A 171 11.84 -24.43 -8.33
CA TYR A 171 13.30 -24.52 -8.31
C TYR A 171 13.76 -25.87 -7.72
N PRO A 172 13.59 -26.99 -8.44
CA PRO A 172 13.86 -28.32 -7.91
C PRO A 172 15.35 -28.54 -7.58
N ASP A 173 16.24 -27.82 -8.25
CA ASP A 173 17.69 -27.95 -8.06
C ASP A 173 18.23 -27.20 -6.83
N LEU A 174 17.41 -26.39 -6.17
CA LEU A 174 17.82 -25.70 -4.93
C LEU A 174 17.87 -26.68 -3.76
N PRO A 175 18.95 -26.65 -2.95
CA PRO A 175 19.07 -27.51 -1.78
C PRO A 175 18.00 -27.17 -0.75
N GLU A 176 17.64 -28.16 0.05
CA GLU A 176 16.83 -27.94 1.25
C GLU A 176 17.67 -27.22 2.30
N VAL A 177 17.11 -26.16 2.89
CA VAL A 177 17.79 -25.38 3.92
C VAL A 177 17.39 -25.97 5.27
N GLU A 178 18.35 -26.57 5.97
CA GLU A 178 18.11 -27.12 7.31
C GLU A 178 17.80 -26.01 8.32
N GLU A 179 16.65 -26.11 8.98
CA GLU A 179 16.21 -25.21 10.05
C GLU A 179 16.94 -25.56 11.37
N THR A 180 18.10 -24.93 11.58
CA THR A 180 18.95 -25.14 12.75
C THR A 180 18.76 -24.09 13.86
N GLY A 181 17.95 -23.06 13.60
CA GLY A 181 17.66 -21.98 14.54
C GLY A 181 16.75 -22.42 15.68
N MET A 182 16.86 -21.73 16.80
CA MET A 182 16.03 -21.95 18.00
C MET A 182 14.87 -20.95 18.07
N THR A 183 14.85 -19.97 17.17
CA THR A 183 13.80 -18.96 17.05
C THR A 183 13.22 -18.92 15.64
N PHE A 184 12.01 -18.38 15.51
CA PHE A 184 11.35 -18.21 14.22
C PHE A 184 12.13 -17.25 13.30
N GLU A 185 12.67 -16.17 13.85
CA GLU A 185 13.50 -15.24 13.10
C GLU A 185 14.76 -15.91 12.54
N GLU A 186 15.51 -16.65 13.35
CA GLU A 186 16.73 -17.33 12.91
C GLU A 186 16.45 -18.28 11.74
N ASN A 187 15.38 -19.07 11.82
CA ASN A 187 14.98 -19.98 10.75
C ASN A 187 14.52 -19.24 9.48
N ALA A 188 13.67 -18.23 9.63
CA ALA A 188 13.18 -17.43 8.50
C ALA A 188 14.34 -16.71 7.80
N ARG A 189 15.25 -16.10 8.57
CA ARG A 189 16.42 -15.40 8.07
C ARG A 189 17.37 -16.34 7.33
N LEU A 190 17.70 -17.49 7.93
CA LEU A 190 18.55 -18.50 7.30
C LEU A 190 17.98 -18.95 5.95
N LYS A 191 16.66 -19.20 5.88
CA LYS A 191 15.96 -19.54 4.62
C LYS A 191 16.03 -18.41 3.60
N ALA A 192 15.66 -17.18 3.99
CA ALA A 192 15.60 -16.04 3.07
C ALA A 192 16.98 -15.70 2.49
N GLU A 193 17.99 -15.55 3.34
CA GLU A 193 19.33 -15.12 2.94
C GLU A 193 20.04 -16.20 2.10
N THR A 194 19.89 -17.48 2.46
CA THR A 194 20.49 -18.59 1.71
C THR A 194 19.90 -18.68 0.29
N ILE A 195 18.57 -18.66 0.17
CA ILE A 195 17.91 -18.76 -1.13
C ILE A 195 18.14 -17.49 -1.96
N SER A 196 18.14 -16.31 -1.33
CA SER A 196 18.43 -15.05 -2.02
C SER A 196 19.85 -15.06 -2.60
N LYS A 197 20.83 -15.53 -1.84
CA LYS A 197 22.22 -15.66 -2.30
C LYS A 197 22.38 -16.67 -3.44
N LEU A 198 21.66 -17.80 -3.40
CA LEU A 198 21.74 -18.83 -4.43
C LEU A 198 21.06 -18.40 -5.75
N THR A 199 19.96 -17.65 -5.65
CA THR A 199 19.14 -17.26 -6.81
C THR A 199 19.47 -15.88 -7.36
N GLY A 200 20.11 -15.02 -6.57
CA GLY A 200 20.28 -13.59 -6.88
C GLY A 200 18.96 -12.80 -6.85
N LYS A 201 17.88 -13.38 -6.31
CA LYS A 201 16.54 -12.78 -6.27
C LYS A 201 16.23 -12.22 -4.89
N MET A 202 15.26 -11.31 -4.84
CA MET A 202 14.59 -10.97 -3.59
C MET A 202 13.71 -12.15 -3.16
N VAL A 203 13.85 -12.55 -1.90
CA VAL A 203 13.21 -13.73 -1.34
C VAL A 203 12.50 -13.36 -0.06
N LEU A 204 11.26 -13.82 0.07
CA LEU A 204 10.52 -13.78 1.32
C LEU A 204 10.52 -15.18 1.94
N ALA A 205 10.96 -15.31 3.19
CA ALA A 205 10.80 -16.54 3.95
C ALA A 205 9.80 -16.33 5.08
N ASP A 206 9.10 -17.42 5.41
CA ASP A 206 8.19 -17.51 6.55
C ASP A 206 8.66 -18.64 7.47
N ASP A 207 8.80 -18.31 8.76
CA ASP A 207 8.79 -19.30 9.82
C ASP A 207 7.61 -19.04 10.75
N SER A 208 6.74 -20.06 10.85
CA SER A 208 5.47 -19.95 11.56
C SER A 208 5.31 -21.14 12.50
N GLY A 209 4.65 -20.92 13.63
CA GLY A 209 4.31 -21.99 14.56
C GLY A 209 3.23 -21.62 15.54
N LEU A 210 2.71 -22.64 16.22
CA LEU A 210 1.77 -22.53 17.32
C LEU A 210 2.56 -22.50 18.64
N LYS A 211 2.27 -21.53 19.49
CA LYS A 211 2.78 -21.45 20.86
C LYS A 211 1.60 -21.66 21.81
N VAL A 212 1.68 -22.64 22.71
CA VAL A 212 0.64 -22.91 23.70
C VAL A 212 1.19 -22.65 25.09
N ASP A 213 0.50 -21.79 25.86
CA ASP A 213 1.02 -21.27 27.13
C ASP A 213 1.17 -22.38 28.18
N ALA A 214 0.18 -23.27 28.26
CA ALA A 214 0.22 -24.45 29.16
C ALA A 214 1.39 -25.40 28.87
N LEU A 215 1.94 -25.36 27.65
CA LEU A 215 3.08 -26.19 27.24
C LEU A 215 4.39 -25.38 27.21
N GLY A 216 4.43 -24.20 27.85
CA GLY A 216 5.61 -23.34 27.89
C GLY A 216 6.01 -22.81 26.50
N GLY A 217 5.05 -22.66 25.59
CA GLY A 217 5.28 -22.19 24.22
C GLY A 217 5.52 -23.29 23.18
N LEU A 218 5.52 -24.57 23.58
CA LEU A 218 5.48 -25.67 22.62
C LEU A 218 4.10 -25.74 21.91
N PRO A 219 4.03 -26.23 20.65
CA PRO A 219 5.10 -26.80 19.82
C PRO A 219 6.19 -25.83 19.35
N GLY A 220 5.94 -24.51 19.29
CA GLY A 220 6.93 -23.51 18.89
C GLY A 220 7.53 -23.77 17.51
N VAL A 221 8.85 -23.63 17.38
CA VAL A 221 9.58 -23.90 16.12
C VAL A 221 9.47 -25.35 15.63
N TRP A 222 9.05 -26.28 16.50
CA TRP A 222 8.82 -27.69 16.15
C TRP A 222 7.40 -27.95 15.64
N SER A 223 6.59 -26.92 15.40
CA SER A 223 5.18 -27.06 15.01
C SER A 223 4.91 -28.04 13.87
N ALA A 224 5.72 -28.05 12.82
CA ALA A 224 5.54 -28.97 11.69
C ALA A 224 5.90 -30.43 12.02
N ARG A 225 6.77 -30.64 13.00
CA ARG A 225 7.37 -31.93 13.38
C ARG A 225 7.10 -32.31 14.84
N PHE A 226 5.98 -31.83 15.37
CA PHE A 226 5.69 -31.95 16.80
C PHE A 226 5.52 -33.41 17.23
N SER A 227 4.93 -34.24 16.39
CA SER A 227 4.79 -35.69 16.58
C SER A 227 5.99 -36.53 16.12
N GLY A 228 7.05 -35.90 15.59
CA GLY A 228 8.29 -36.56 15.17
C GLY A 228 8.68 -36.30 13.71
N PRO A 229 9.66 -37.05 13.15
CA PRO A 229 10.15 -36.87 11.79
C PRO A 229 9.11 -37.10 10.69
N ASP A 230 8.21 -38.07 10.88
CA ASP A 230 7.15 -38.43 9.92
C ASP A 230 5.80 -37.76 10.27
N ALA A 231 5.85 -36.57 10.87
CA ALA A 231 4.67 -35.87 11.35
C ALA A 231 3.70 -35.51 10.20
N THR A 232 2.42 -35.81 10.41
CA THR A 232 1.30 -35.26 9.66
C THR A 232 0.52 -34.27 10.51
N ASP A 233 -0.30 -33.41 9.88
CA ASP A 233 -1.20 -32.49 10.58
C ASP A 233 -2.09 -33.22 11.59
N GLU A 234 -2.63 -34.39 11.23
CA GLU A 234 -3.47 -35.21 12.12
C GLU A 234 -2.67 -35.74 13.33
N SER A 235 -1.45 -36.23 13.10
CA SER A 235 -0.60 -36.76 14.19
C SER A 235 -0.13 -35.65 15.14
N ASN A 236 0.15 -34.45 14.60
CA ASN A 236 0.50 -33.25 15.36
C ASN A 236 -0.69 -32.79 16.21
N ASN A 237 -1.89 -32.74 15.62
CA ASN A 237 -3.13 -32.41 16.30
C ASN A 237 -3.46 -33.42 17.41
N ALA A 238 -3.30 -34.72 17.14
CA ALA A 238 -3.51 -35.78 18.14
C ALA A 238 -2.53 -35.66 19.31
N LYS A 239 -1.24 -35.41 19.04
CA LYS A 239 -0.25 -35.16 20.09
C LYS A 239 -0.59 -33.90 20.89
N LEU A 240 -0.96 -32.81 20.24
CA LEU A 240 -1.32 -31.57 20.94
C LEU A 240 -2.50 -31.77 21.91
N LEU A 241 -3.54 -32.48 21.46
CA LEU A 241 -4.66 -32.82 22.33
C LEU A 241 -4.25 -33.74 23.48
N HIS A 242 -3.33 -34.68 23.25
CA HIS A 242 -2.80 -35.55 24.30
C HIS A 242 -2.04 -34.77 25.38
N GLU A 243 -1.15 -33.87 24.99
CA GLU A 243 -0.37 -33.03 25.92
C GLU A 243 -1.28 -32.09 26.75
N LEU A 244 -2.43 -31.70 26.19
CA LEU A 244 -3.43 -30.86 26.84
C LEU A 244 -4.56 -31.63 27.53
N ALA A 245 -4.49 -32.97 27.60
CA ALA A 245 -5.60 -33.80 28.10
C ALA A 245 -5.98 -33.50 29.56
N MET A 246 -5.05 -32.96 30.35
CA MET A 246 -5.27 -32.58 31.75
C MET A 246 -5.60 -31.09 31.94
N VAL A 247 -5.67 -30.31 30.85
CA VAL A 247 -6.02 -28.88 30.87
C VAL A 247 -7.50 -28.73 30.52
N PHE A 248 -8.36 -28.82 31.53
CA PHE A 248 -9.81 -28.84 31.36
C PHE A 248 -10.42 -27.45 31.14
N ASP A 249 -9.87 -26.44 31.83
CA ASP A 249 -10.37 -25.07 31.77
C ASP A 249 -9.94 -24.41 30.45
N HIS A 250 -10.91 -23.94 29.67
CA HIS A 250 -10.68 -23.32 28.37
C HIS A 250 -9.71 -22.13 28.43
N LYS A 251 -9.83 -21.29 29.47
CA LYS A 251 -8.96 -20.13 29.71
C LYS A 251 -7.47 -20.51 29.86
N ASP A 252 -7.18 -21.74 30.30
CA ASP A 252 -5.82 -22.22 30.54
C ASP A 252 -5.22 -22.88 29.28
N ARG A 253 -5.98 -22.90 28.18
CA ARG A 253 -5.56 -23.40 26.86
C ARG A 253 -5.23 -22.27 25.90
N SER A 254 -4.83 -21.11 26.42
CA SER A 254 -4.40 -19.97 25.60
C SER A 254 -3.23 -20.37 24.71
N ALA A 255 -3.30 -19.89 23.47
CA ALA A 255 -2.31 -20.15 22.46
C ALA A 255 -2.25 -18.99 21.47
N GLN A 256 -1.16 -18.93 20.72
CA GLN A 256 -1.04 -18.00 19.61
C GLN A 256 -0.35 -18.66 18.44
N PHE A 257 -0.86 -18.38 17.24
CA PHE A 257 -0.03 -18.55 16.06
C PHE A 257 0.93 -17.37 15.95
N HIS A 258 2.18 -17.68 15.67
CA HIS A 258 3.23 -16.70 15.42
C HIS A 258 3.78 -16.90 14.01
N THR A 259 4.14 -15.82 13.34
CA THR A 259 4.96 -15.84 12.13
C THR A 259 6.05 -14.77 12.23
N THR A 260 7.23 -15.15 11.76
CA THR A 260 8.29 -14.21 11.37
C THR A 260 8.44 -14.27 9.86
N LEU A 261 8.26 -13.12 9.21
CA LEU A 261 8.53 -12.92 7.80
C LEU A 261 9.86 -12.20 7.63
N VAL A 262 10.72 -12.75 6.79
CA VAL A 262 12.02 -12.14 6.45
C VAL A 262 12.11 -11.94 4.95
N VAL A 263 12.34 -10.70 4.53
CA VAL A 263 12.69 -10.37 3.15
C VAL A 263 14.19 -10.16 3.06
N ALA A 264 14.85 -10.95 2.22
CA ALA A 264 16.26 -10.81 1.88
C ALA A 264 16.40 -10.43 0.40
N ALA A 265 17.39 -9.61 0.10
CA ALA A 265 17.84 -9.33 -1.26
C ALA A 265 19.38 -9.27 -1.29
N PRO A 266 20.02 -9.50 -2.44
CA PRO A 266 21.46 -9.34 -2.56
C PRO A 266 21.92 -7.97 -2.09
N ASP A 267 23.02 -7.95 -1.34
CA ASP A 267 23.70 -6.73 -0.87
C ASP A 267 22.84 -5.80 0.03
N LYS A 268 21.79 -6.34 0.68
CA LYS A 268 20.96 -5.60 1.64
C LYS A 268 20.78 -6.36 2.94
N ASP A 269 20.70 -5.64 4.05
CA ASP A 269 20.27 -6.20 5.33
C ASP A 269 18.82 -6.67 5.23
N SER A 270 18.53 -7.87 5.74
CA SER A 270 17.18 -8.43 5.65
C SER A 270 16.15 -7.63 6.45
N LEU A 271 14.97 -7.41 5.87
CA LEU A 271 13.80 -6.85 6.56
C LEU A 271 13.09 -7.95 7.33
N VAL A 272 12.84 -7.73 8.61
CA VAL A 272 12.12 -8.67 9.47
C VAL A 272 10.85 -8.03 9.99
N VAL A 273 9.73 -8.75 9.90
CA VAL A 273 8.48 -8.40 10.57
C VAL A 273 7.85 -9.62 11.22
N GLU A 274 7.17 -9.40 12.34
CA GLU A 274 6.54 -10.47 13.10
C GLU A 274 5.10 -10.14 13.45
N ALA A 275 4.26 -11.16 13.58
CA ALA A 275 2.92 -10.99 14.10
C ALA A 275 2.44 -12.24 14.84
N ASP A 276 1.63 -11.99 15.86
CA ASP A 276 0.94 -13.01 16.63
C ASP A 276 -0.56 -12.93 16.38
N TRP A 277 -1.21 -14.09 16.41
CA TRP A 277 -2.65 -14.23 16.36
C TRP A 277 -3.11 -15.01 17.61
N PRO A 278 -3.63 -14.32 18.63
CA PRO A 278 -4.02 -14.94 19.89
C PRO A 278 -5.34 -15.71 19.75
N GLY A 279 -5.46 -16.79 20.51
CA GLY A 279 -6.62 -17.66 20.53
C GLY A 279 -6.50 -18.74 21.61
N TYR A 280 -7.22 -19.83 21.42
CA TYR A 280 -7.30 -20.93 22.38
C TYR A 280 -7.31 -22.27 21.66
N ILE A 281 -6.79 -23.32 22.31
CA ILE A 281 -6.86 -24.69 21.76
C ILE A 281 -8.18 -25.35 22.14
N ALA A 282 -8.87 -25.89 21.14
CA ALA A 282 -10.14 -26.58 21.29
C ALA A 282 -9.97 -28.00 21.85
N MET A 283 -11.07 -28.54 22.39
CA MET A 283 -11.14 -29.93 22.85
C MET A 283 -11.25 -30.93 21.70
N GLU A 284 -11.80 -30.50 20.57
CA GLU A 284 -12.06 -31.33 19.39
C GLU A 284 -11.76 -30.52 18.13
N ALA A 285 -11.42 -31.21 17.04
CA ALA A 285 -11.20 -30.57 15.75
C ALA A 285 -12.53 -30.20 15.07
N LYS A 286 -12.61 -29.00 14.47
CA LYS A 286 -13.74 -28.56 13.64
C LYS A 286 -13.28 -27.78 12.42
N GLY A 287 -14.05 -27.88 11.35
CA GLY A 287 -13.79 -27.21 10.08
C GLY A 287 -12.88 -28.02 9.16
N ASP A 288 -13.04 -27.80 7.86
CA ASP A 288 -12.35 -28.53 6.80
C ASP A 288 -11.40 -27.63 5.97
N ASN A 289 -11.34 -26.33 6.28
CA ASN A 289 -10.45 -25.39 5.60
C ASN A 289 -9.08 -25.31 6.31
N GLY A 290 -8.10 -24.72 5.61
CA GLY A 290 -6.80 -24.45 6.21
C GLY A 290 -5.88 -25.68 6.25
N PHE A 291 -4.94 -25.68 7.19
CA PHE A 291 -3.96 -26.75 7.39
C PHE A 291 -3.35 -26.73 8.81
N GLY A 292 -2.59 -27.76 9.17
CA GLY A 292 -1.91 -27.83 10.46
C GLY A 292 -2.87 -27.84 11.64
N TYR A 293 -2.67 -26.91 12.57
CA TYR A 293 -3.47 -26.78 13.79
C TYR A 293 -4.74 -25.94 13.63
N ASP A 294 -5.07 -25.48 12.42
CA ASP A 294 -6.27 -24.68 12.16
C ASP A 294 -7.56 -25.33 12.69
N PRO A 295 -7.77 -26.67 12.58
CA PRO A 295 -8.96 -27.31 13.13
C PRO A 295 -9.04 -27.29 14.65
N LEU A 296 -7.93 -27.03 15.36
CA LEU A 296 -7.90 -26.97 16.83
C LEU A 296 -7.76 -25.55 17.36
N PHE A 297 -7.44 -24.57 16.52
CA PHE A 297 -7.23 -23.19 16.95
C PHE A 297 -8.53 -22.38 16.88
N MET A 298 -9.06 -22.00 18.05
CA MET A 298 -10.21 -21.11 18.16
C MET A 298 -9.77 -19.64 18.13
N VAL A 299 -10.52 -18.85 17.37
CA VAL A 299 -10.23 -17.45 17.11
C VAL A 299 -10.88 -16.56 18.18
N GLY A 300 -10.07 -16.00 19.07
CA GLY A 300 -10.54 -15.19 20.19
C GLY A 300 -11.63 -15.92 20.99
N GLU A 301 -12.68 -15.19 21.36
CA GLU A 301 -13.85 -15.75 22.07
C GLU A 301 -15.04 -16.05 21.14
N THR A 302 -14.80 -16.10 19.82
CA THR A 302 -15.89 -16.23 18.83
C THR A 302 -16.51 -17.63 18.78
N GLY A 303 -15.84 -18.63 19.35
CA GLY A 303 -16.21 -20.05 19.26
C GLY A 303 -15.96 -20.68 17.88
N ARG A 304 -15.47 -19.92 16.90
CA ARG A 304 -15.09 -20.41 15.57
C ARG A 304 -13.65 -20.89 15.57
N HIS A 305 -13.41 -21.99 14.88
CA HIS A 305 -12.09 -22.52 14.60
C HIS A 305 -11.50 -21.83 13.37
N ALA A 306 -10.18 -21.73 13.28
CA ALA A 306 -9.51 -21.17 12.09
C ALA A 306 -9.87 -21.96 10.82
N ALA A 307 -10.07 -23.27 10.92
CA ALA A 307 -10.52 -24.13 9.82
C ALA A 307 -11.99 -23.94 9.41
N GLU A 308 -12.77 -23.17 10.18
CA GLU A 308 -14.14 -22.75 9.81
C GLU A 308 -14.16 -21.36 9.14
N LEU A 309 -13.01 -20.68 9.08
CA LEU A 309 -12.89 -19.44 8.34
C LEU A 309 -12.69 -19.75 6.85
N THR A 310 -13.26 -18.91 6.01
CA THR A 310 -12.84 -18.85 4.61
C THR A 310 -11.40 -18.37 4.55
N ALA A 311 -10.70 -18.70 3.46
CA ALA A 311 -9.33 -18.22 3.26
C ALA A 311 -9.23 -16.67 3.25
N GLU A 312 -10.28 -15.98 2.81
CA GLU A 312 -10.32 -14.53 2.83
C GLU A 312 -10.43 -13.98 4.25
N GLU A 313 -11.41 -14.45 5.04
CA GLU A 313 -11.55 -14.07 6.45
C GLU A 313 -10.25 -14.36 7.23
N LYS A 314 -9.66 -15.55 7.02
CA LYS A 314 -8.40 -15.93 7.68
C LYS A 314 -7.27 -14.99 7.30
N ASN A 315 -7.14 -14.65 6.02
CA ASN A 315 -6.07 -13.76 5.55
C ASN A 315 -6.18 -12.34 6.12
N ASP A 316 -7.37 -11.89 6.54
CA ASP A 316 -7.54 -10.56 7.09
C ASP A 316 -7.08 -10.43 8.55
N ILE A 317 -7.20 -11.51 9.33
CA ILE A 317 -6.99 -11.51 10.79
C ILE A 317 -5.87 -12.41 11.30
N SER A 318 -5.38 -13.34 10.47
CA SER A 318 -4.35 -14.30 10.89
C SER A 318 -2.99 -13.65 11.08
N HIS A 319 -2.13 -14.35 11.82
CA HIS A 319 -0.72 -14.03 12.02
C HIS A 319 0.00 -13.69 10.69
N ARG A 320 -0.16 -14.50 9.63
CA ARG A 320 0.41 -14.19 8.30
C ARG A 320 -0.18 -12.94 7.67
N GLY A 321 -1.51 -12.79 7.73
CA GLY A 321 -2.17 -11.59 7.22
C GLY A 321 -1.67 -10.31 7.89
N LEU A 322 -1.55 -10.33 9.21
CA LEU A 322 -1.03 -9.23 10.02
C LEU A 322 0.46 -8.97 9.73
N ALA A 323 1.27 -10.01 9.58
CA ALA A 323 2.69 -9.86 9.23
C ALA A 323 2.87 -9.28 7.83
N VAL A 324 2.06 -9.70 6.84
CA VAL A 324 2.08 -9.12 5.49
C VAL A 324 1.68 -7.65 5.53
N LYS A 325 0.66 -7.26 6.31
CA LYS A 325 0.31 -5.83 6.48
C LYS A 325 1.50 -5.01 7.00
N LYS A 326 2.16 -5.47 8.08
CA LYS A 326 3.38 -4.84 8.61
C LYS A 326 4.51 -4.82 7.59
N LEU A 327 4.65 -5.90 6.82
CA LEU A 327 5.65 -5.99 5.76
C LEU A 327 5.43 -4.90 4.71
N MET A 328 4.20 -4.74 4.22
CA MET A 328 3.85 -3.72 3.22
C MET A 328 4.09 -2.30 3.73
N GLU A 329 3.90 -2.04 5.02
CA GLU A 329 4.20 -0.75 5.64
C GLU A 329 5.71 -0.47 5.73
N ALA A 330 6.51 -1.47 6.10
CA ALA A 330 7.96 -1.32 6.30
C ALA A 330 8.75 -1.37 4.99
N PHE A 331 8.22 -2.03 3.96
CA PHE A 331 8.95 -2.34 2.74
C PHE A 331 9.44 -1.11 1.94
N PRO A 332 8.65 -0.03 1.73
CA PRO A 332 9.14 1.14 0.97
C PRO A 332 10.37 1.82 1.58
N VAL A 333 10.42 1.87 2.92
CA VAL A 333 11.56 2.40 3.67
C VAL A 333 12.77 1.48 3.53
N TRP A 334 12.55 0.17 3.59
CA TRP A 334 13.62 -0.81 3.40
C TRP A 334 14.20 -0.78 1.97
N GLN A 335 13.34 -0.64 0.96
CA GLN A 335 13.76 -0.61 -0.44
C GLN A 335 14.68 0.57 -0.76
N THR A 336 14.46 1.72 -0.11
CA THR A 336 15.18 2.98 -0.35
C THR A 336 16.45 3.13 0.47
N LYS A 337 16.67 2.29 1.50
CA LYS A 337 17.95 2.22 2.21
C LYS A 337 19.02 1.66 1.26
N GLN A 338 20.06 2.48 1.02
CA GLN A 338 21.26 2.13 0.27
C GLN A 338 22.23 1.32 1.11
#